data_AF-E1WYK6-F1
#
_entry.id   AF-E1WYK6-F1
#
_cell.length_a   1.000
_cell.length_b   1.000
_cell.length_c   1.000
_cell.angle_alpha   90.00
_cell.angle_beta   90.00
_cell.angle_gamma   90.00
#
_symmetry.space_group_name_H-M   'P 1'
#
loop_
_entity.id
_entity.type
_entity.pdbx_description
1 polymer ?
#
loop_
_entity_poly.entity_id
_entity_poly.type
_entity_poly.pdbx_seq_one_letter_code
_entity_poly.pdbx_strand_id
1 'polypeptide(L)'
;MRMILTLLFALSFMSPAMGITESLYHKVSDGKYHKDGNLEIKKHEAFNDGFLVNIDYKLKPKGLIGRILKKYMQGSYILSFPSMMSTEQGYYDLKDFGPIDIANEDKVATIKYIKQMDKDGYKDAHVVEIRSKSTVSRDYPEGKWHMLLYYHPSIHSLGVFRTEIFYHGKYSYEIVSKLK
;
A
#
# COMPACT_ATOMS: atom_id res chain seq x y z
N MET A 1 1.87 60.94 -18.28
CA MET A 1 1.04 59.99 -17.50
C MET A 1 0.56 58.88 -18.42
N ARG A 2 1.09 57.66 -18.30
CA ARG A 2 0.60 56.37 -18.89
C ARG A 2 1.82 55.46 -19.10
N MET A 3 2.31 54.77 -18.07
CA MET A 3 3.19 53.59 -18.24
C MET A 3 3.54 52.83 -16.95
N ILE A 4 2.75 52.93 -15.87
CA ILE A 4 3.07 52.25 -14.58
C ILE A 4 1.83 51.53 -14.02
N LEU A 5 1.03 50.88 -14.87
CA LEU A 5 -0.16 50.14 -14.40
C LEU A 5 -0.32 48.75 -15.01
N THR A 6 0.74 48.16 -15.57
CA THR A 6 0.65 46.86 -16.26
C THR A 6 1.50 45.75 -15.63
N LEU A 7 2.29 46.05 -14.58
CA LEU A 7 3.22 45.07 -13.98
C LEU A 7 2.69 44.37 -12.72
N LEU A 8 1.46 44.64 -12.28
CA LEU A 8 0.92 44.11 -11.02
C LEU A 8 -0.12 42.99 -11.17
N PHE A 9 -0.44 42.56 -12.40
CA PHE A 9 -1.47 41.55 -12.66
C PHE A 9 -0.93 40.16 -13.09
N ALA A 10 0.40 39.97 -13.11
CA ALA A 10 1.03 38.72 -13.56
C ALA A 10 1.47 37.79 -12.42
N LEU A 11 1.14 38.09 -11.16
CA LEU A 11 1.65 37.36 -9.99
C LEU A 11 0.60 36.49 -9.26
N SER A 12 -0.55 36.21 -9.89
CA SER A 12 -1.70 35.62 -9.18
C SER A 12 -2.03 34.16 -9.51
N PHE A 13 -1.25 33.44 -10.32
CA PHE A 13 -1.63 32.09 -10.78
C PHE A 13 -0.53 31.03 -10.69
N MET A 14 0.37 31.14 -9.71
CA MET A 14 1.22 30.00 -9.31
C MET A 14 0.80 29.54 -7.92
N SER A 15 -0.45 29.09 -7.77
CA SER A 15 -0.77 28.19 -6.69
C SER A 15 -0.01 26.89 -6.98
N PRO A 16 0.96 26.46 -6.15
CA PRO A 16 1.50 25.13 -6.29
C PRO A 16 0.30 24.18 -6.19
N ALA A 17 0.08 23.37 -7.22
CA ALA A 17 -0.87 22.27 -7.15
C ALA A 17 -0.41 21.41 -5.96
N MET A 18 -1.08 21.54 -4.83
CA MET A 18 -0.87 20.66 -3.69
C MET A 18 -1.31 19.28 -4.17
N GLY A 19 -0.33 18.42 -4.47
CA GLY A 19 -0.60 17.04 -4.88
C GLY A 19 -1.55 16.42 -3.87
N ILE A 20 -2.69 15.92 -4.36
CA ILE A 20 -3.74 15.36 -3.51
C ILE A 20 -3.17 14.08 -2.91
N THR A 21 -2.79 14.14 -1.63
CA THR A 21 -2.42 12.95 -0.87
C THR A 21 -3.68 12.37 -0.29
N GLU A 22 -4.05 11.18 -0.77
CA GLU A 22 -5.18 10.44 -0.24
C GLU A 22 -4.66 9.38 0.74
N SER A 23 -5.29 9.30 1.92
CA SER A 23 -4.92 8.36 2.98
C SER A 23 -6.10 7.45 3.36
N LEU A 24 -5.85 6.15 3.45
CA LEU A 24 -6.77 5.16 4.04
C LEU A 24 -6.24 4.73 5.41
N TYR A 25 -7.10 4.79 6.43
CA TYR A 25 -6.76 4.44 7.81
C TYR A 25 -7.41 3.13 8.22
N HIS A 26 -6.60 2.10 8.40
CA HIS A 26 -7.04 0.78 8.81
C HIS A 26 -6.78 0.56 10.31
N LYS A 27 -7.70 -0.18 10.94
CA LYS A 27 -7.48 -0.78 12.26
C LYS A 27 -6.86 -2.16 12.09
N VAL A 28 -5.78 -2.42 12.81
CA VAL A 28 -5.14 -3.74 12.85
C VAL A 28 -5.83 -4.61 13.91
N SER A 29 -6.15 -5.85 13.52
CA SER A 29 -6.71 -6.87 14.39
C SER A 29 -5.64 -7.52 15.25
N ASP A 30 -6.03 -8.09 16.39
CA ASP A 30 -5.11 -8.83 17.26
C ASP A 30 -4.42 -9.99 16.53
N GLY A 31 -3.10 -10.06 16.66
CA GLY A 31 -2.28 -11.15 16.12
C GLY A 31 -1.64 -11.99 17.23
N LYS A 32 -0.74 -12.88 16.82
CA LYS A 32 0.01 -13.75 17.74
C LYS A 32 0.92 -12.98 18.71
N TYR A 33 1.62 -11.95 18.21
CA TYR A 33 2.63 -11.19 18.96
C TYR A 33 2.30 -9.71 19.15
N HIS A 34 1.13 -9.28 18.70
CA HIS A 34 0.66 -7.91 18.86
C HIS A 34 -0.83 -7.88 19.19
N LYS A 35 -1.25 -6.76 19.78
CA LYS A 35 -2.63 -6.42 20.04
C LYS A 35 -2.91 -5.02 19.50
N ASP A 36 -4.05 -4.83 18.89
CA ASP A 36 -4.38 -3.60 18.17
C ASP A 36 -3.29 -3.12 17.19
N GLY A 37 -3.57 -1.99 16.56
CA GLY A 37 -2.61 -1.23 15.78
C GLY A 37 -3.33 -0.37 14.77
N ASN A 38 -2.56 0.42 14.04
CA ASN A 38 -3.06 1.16 12.90
C ASN A 38 -2.16 0.85 11.70
N LEU A 39 -2.78 0.80 10.54
CA LEU A 39 -2.09 0.76 9.25
C LEU A 39 -2.65 1.92 8.42
N GLU A 40 -1.76 2.70 7.82
CA GLU A 40 -2.10 3.84 6.97
C GLU A 40 -1.58 3.55 5.56
N ILE A 41 -2.45 3.70 4.56
CA ILE A 41 -2.09 3.56 3.15
C ILE A 41 -2.19 4.95 2.53
N LYS A 42 -1.06 5.49 2.06
CA LYS A 42 -1.00 6.78 1.37
C LYS A 42 -0.75 6.59 -0.10
N LYS A 43 -1.54 7.27 -0.93
CA LYS A 43 -1.28 7.42 -2.35
C LYS A 43 -0.61 8.77 -2.59
N HIS A 44 0.51 8.74 -3.31
CA HIS A 44 1.18 9.93 -3.79
C HIS A 44 1.26 9.88 -5.32
N GLU A 45 0.99 11.00 -5.98
CA GLU A 45 1.24 11.13 -7.41
C GLU A 45 2.74 10.97 -7.69
N ALA A 46 3.07 10.21 -8.74
CA ALA A 46 4.44 10.06 -9.22
C ALA A 46 4.57 10.65 -10.63
N PHE A 47 5.76 11.14 -10.98
CA PHE A 47 6.01 11.83 -12.25
C PHE A 47 6.07 10.91 -13.49
N ASN A 48 6.04 9.56 -13.31
CA ASN A 48 6.31 8.58 -14.37
C ASN A 48 5.22 7.48 -14.45
N ASP A 49 4.05 7.79 -15.04
CA ASP A 49 2.96 6.85 -15.40
C ASP A 49 2.50 5.86 -14.31
N GLY A 50 2.64 6.25 -13.05
CA GLY A 50 2.31 5.46 -11.88
C GLY A 50 2.03 6.31 -10.66
N PHE A 51 1.92 5.67 -9.50
CA PHE A 51 1.74 6.34 -8.23
C PHE A 51 2.49 5.59 -7.14
N LEU A 52 2.99 6.31 -6.15
CA LEU A 52 3.61 5.69 -4.99
C LEU A 52 2.54 5.35 -3.96
N VAL A 53 2.59 4.11 -3.48
CA VAL A 53 1.80 3.64 -2.35
C VAL A 53 2.74 3.46 -1.17
N ASN A 54 2.47 4.19 -0.09
CA ASN A 54 3.15 4.00 1.18
C ASN A 54 2.22 3.29 2.17
N ILE A 55 2.57 2.09 2.61
CA ILE A 55 1.86 1.30 3.62
C ILE A 55 2.67 1.33 4.92
N ASP A 56 2.25 2.20 5.83
CA ASP A 56 2.85 2.37 7.14
C ASP A 56 2.03 1.61 8.19
N TYR A 57 2.68 0.88 9.09
CA TYR A 57 1.98 0.21 10.19
C TYR A 57 2.64 0.44 11.54
N LYS A 58 1.82 0.45 12.59
CA LYS A 58 2.25 0.53 13.99
C LYS A 58 1.37 -0.34 14.88
N LEU A 59 1.99 -1.33 15.51
CA LEU A 59 1.36 -2.36 16.34
C LEU A 59 1.72 -2.16 17.81
N LYS A 60 0.86 -2.63 18.73
CA LYS A 60 1.24 -2.71 20.15
C LYS A 60 1.69 -4.13 20.48
N PRO A 61 2.87 -4.34 21.10
CA PRO A 61 3.36 -5.67 21.41
C PRO A 61 2.46 -6.41 22.41
N LYS A 62 2.34 -7.73 22.23
CA LYS A 62 1.56 -8.66 23.09
C LYS A 62 2.47 -9.71 23.71
N GLY A 63 2.40 -9.84 25.03
CA GLY A 63 3.21 -10.80 25.81
C GLY A 63 4.71 -10.52 25.80
N LEU A 64 5.51 -11.46 26.33
CA LEU A 64 6.97 -11.34 26.40
C LEU A 64 7.60 -11.38 25.01
N ILE A 65 7.18 -12.32 24.15
CA ILE A 65 7.70 -12.45 22.79
C ILE A 65 7.41 -11.19 21.97
N GLY A 66 6.19 -10.62 22.06
CA GLY A 66 5.89 -9.36 21.38
C GLY A 66 6.79 -8.20 21.81
N ARG A 67 7.17 -8.13 23.09
CA ARG A 67 8.12 -7.12 23.58
C ARG A 67 9.54 -7.35 23.04
N ILE A 68 9.98 -8.60 22.91
CA ILE A 68 11.27 -8.94 22.26
C ILE A 68 11.24 -8.54 20.79
N LEU A 69 10.11 -8.72 20.12
CA LEU A 69 9.90 -8.39 18.71
C LEU A 69 9.51 -6.92 18.47
N LYS A 70 9.65 -6.03 19.47
CA LYS A 70 9.20 -4.62 19.38
C LYS A 70 9.71 -3.89 18.14
N LYS A 71 10.94 -4.17 17.68
CA LYS A 71 11.51 -3.57 16.46
C LYS A 71 10.76 -3.91 15.17
N TYR A 72 9.97 -4.99 15.16
CA TYR A 72 9.13 -5.40 14.02
C TYR A 72 7.68 -4.90 14.14
N MET A 73 7.34 -4.23 15.25
CA MET A 73 5.98 -3.71 15.51
C MET A 73 5.71 -2.39 14.79
N GLN A 74 6.66 -1.88 14.01
CA GLN A 74 6.49 -0.73 13.14
C GLN A 74 7.26 -1.00 11.85
N GLY A 75 6.69 -0.61 10.72
CA GLY A 75 7.32 -0.74 9.41
C GLY A 75 6.62 0.09 8.36
N SER A 76 7.28 0.22 7.21
CA SER A 76 6.84 1.01 6.08
C SER A 76 7.18 0.28 4.78
N TYR A 77 6.24 0.20 3.86
CA TYR A 77 6.42 -0.32 2.51
C TYR A 77 6.08 0.78 1.50
N ILE A 78 7.09 1.27 0.79
CA ILE A 78 6.91 2.24 -0.29
C ILE A 78 7.09 1.48 -1.60
N LEU A 79 6.05 1.47 -2.43
CA LEU A 79 5.97 0.68 -3.65
C LEU A 79 5.44 1.56 -4.79
N SER A 80 6.05 1.50 -5.97
CA SER A 80 5.52 2.15 -7.16
C SER A 80 4.52 1.26 -7.87
N PHE A 81 3.27 1.69 -7.95
CA PHE A 81 2.20 0.97 -8.65
C PHE A 81 2.02 1.59 -10.04
N PRO A 82 1.73 0.78 -11.07
CA PRO A 82 1.41 1.33 -12.39
C PRO A 82 0.05 2.04 -12.35
N SER A 83 -0.11 3.06 -13.18
CA SER A 83 -1.34 3.87 -13.25
C SER A 83 -2.62 3.05 -13.46
N MET A 84 -2.56 1.96 -14.22
CA MET A 84 -3.70 1.05 -14.44
C MET A 84 -4.37 0.59 -13.14
N MET A 85 -3.58 0.35 -12.08
CA MET A 85 -4.07 -0.13 -10.77
C MET A 85 -4.90 0.90 -9.99
N SER A 86 -5.06 2.12 -10.52
CA SER A 86 -5.98 3.12 -9.98
C SER A 86 -7.44 2.85 -10.33
N THR A 87 -7.71 1.90 -11.22
CA THR A 87 -9.05 1.58 -11.73
C THR A 87 -9.35 0.09 -11.58
N GLU A 88 -10.63 -0.28 -11.55
CA GLU A 88 -11.06 -1.68 -11.55
C GLU A 88 -10.56 -2.42 -12.81
N GLN A 89 -10.59 -1.75 -13.97
CA GLN A 89 -10.09 -2.32 -15.23
C GLN A 89 -8.64 -2.79 -15.11
N GLY A 90 -7.78 -2.04 -14.41
CA GLY A 90 -6.39 -2.47 -14.20
C GLY A 90 -6.24 -3.79 -13.43
N TYR A 91 -7.20 -4.16 -12.58
CA TYR A 91 -7.18 -5.46 -11.90
C TYR A 91 -7.60 -6.60 -12.84
N TYR A 92 -8.51 -6.36 -13.78
CA TYR A 92 -8.82 -7.32 -14.85
C TYR A 92 -7.63 -7.47 -15.80
N ASP A 93 -7.01 -6.36 -16.19
CA ASP A 93 -5.80 -6.38 -17.01
C ASP A 93 -4.67 -7.15 -16.31
N LEU A 94 -4.45 -6.94 -15.00
CA LEU A 94 -3.46 -7.70 -14.23
C LEU A 94 -3.77 -9.21 -14.18
N LYS A 95 -5.05 -9.58 -14.14
CA LYS A 95 -5.49 -10.98 -14.22
C LYS A 95 -5.14 -11.59 -15.58
N ASP A 96 -5.32 -10.85 -16.66
CA ASP A 96 -5.17 -11.34 -18.03
C ASP A 96 -3.71 -11.33 -18.51
N PHE A 97 -2.95 -10.27 -18.17
CA PHE A 97 -1.54 -10.13 -18.56
C PHE A 97 -0.55 -10.78 -17.58
N GLY A 98 -1.00 -11.08 -16.36
CA GLY A 98 -0.20 -11.76 -15.35
C GLY A 98 0.63 -10.84 -14.46
N PRO A 99 1.57 -11.40 -13.67
CA PRO A 99 2.31 -10.65 -12.66
C PRO A 99 3.20 -9.56 -13.25
N ILE A 100 3.28 -8.43 -12.56
CA ILE A 100 4.13 -7.30 -12.94
C ILE A 100 5.10 -6.96 -11.81
N ASP A 101 6.28 -6.47 -12.19
CA ASP A 101 7.27 -6.03 -11.22
C ASP A 101 7.00 -4.60 -10.79
N ILE A 102 7.06 -4.38 -9.48
CA ILE A 102 6.90 -3.08 -8.84
C ILE A 102 8.14 -2.80 -7.99
N ALA A 103 8.67 -1.59 -8.09
CA ALA A 103 9.90 -1.23 -7.41
C ALA A 103 9.87 0.19 -6.84
N ASN A 104 10.68 0.41 -5.82
CA ASN A 104 11.19 1.72 -5.41
C ASN A 104 12.70 1.56 -5.15
N GLU A 105 13.43 2.66 -4.94
CA GLU A 105 14.89 2.76 -4.80
C GLU A 105 15.53 1.61 -4.02
N ASP A 106 14.91 1.12 -2.94
CA ASP A 106 15.45 0.07 -2.08
C ASP A 106 14.70 -1.28 -2.09
N LYS A 107 13.58 -1.40 -2.82
CA LYS A 107 12.69 -2.58 -2.73
C LYS A 107 12.17 -2.98 -4.09
N VAL A 108 12.33 -4.27 -4.42
CA VAL A 108 11.74 -4.91 -5.59
C VAL A 108 10.71 -5.93 -5.12
N ALA A 109 9.53 -5.90 -5.71
CA ALA A 109 8.45 -6.84 -5.47
C ALA A 109 7.73 -7.17 -6.78
N THR A 110 6.88 -8.19 -6.74
CA THR A 110 5.98 -8.55 -7.83
C THR A 110 4.56 -8.46 -7.31
N ILE A 111 3.67 -7.81 -8.07
CA ILE A 111 2.24 -7.82 -7.81
C ILE A 111 1.56 -8.77 -8.79
N LYS A 112 0.65 -9.59 -8.26
CA LYS A 112 -0.05 -10.64 -8.98
C LYS A 112 -1.52 -10.65 -8.61
N TYR A 113 -2.39 -10.78 -9.60
CA TYR A 113 -3.80 -11.06 -9.35
C TYR A 113 -4.01 -12.48 -8.79
N ILE A 114 -4.81 -12.59 -7.74
CA ILE A 114 -5.14 -13.88 -7.11
C ILE A 114 -6.54 -14.34 -7.48
N LYS A 115 -7.57 -13.56 -7.15
CA LYS A 115 -8.98 -13.90 -7.37
C LYS A 115 -9.91 -12.72 -7.07
N GLN A 116 -11.18 -12.88 -7.42
CA GLN A 116 -12.29 -12.10 -6.87
C GLN A 116 -12.95 -12.89 -5.74
N MET A 117 -13.40 -12.20 -4.70
CA MET A 117 -14.15 -12.84 -3.60
C MET A 117 -14.99 -11.85 -2.80
N ASP A 118 -16.02 -12.38 -2.14
CA ASP A 118 -16.80 -11.65 -1.14
C ASP A 118 -16.05 -11.62 0.20
N LYS A 119 -15.82 -10.42 0.75
CA LYS A 119 -15.10 -10.25 2.02
C LYS A 119 -15.48 -8.96 2.74
N ASP A 120 -15.64 -9.04 4.06
CA ASP A 120 -15.86 -7.88 4.94
C ASP A 120 -17.02 -6.95 4.47
N GLY A 121 -18.05 -7.50 3.84
CA GLY A 121 -19.22 -6.76 3.35
C GLY A 121 -19.11 -6.26 1.90
N TYR A 122 -17.95 -6.43 1.25
CA TYR A 122 -17.73 -6.08 -0.15
C TYR A 122 -17.87 -7.33 -1.02
N LYS A 123 -18.67 -7.23 -2.09
CA LYS A 123 -18.87 -8.31 -3.06
C LYS A 123 -17.89 -8.18 -4.20
N ASP A 124 -17.48 -9.30 -4.80
CA ASP A 124 -16.60 -9.31 -5.98
C ASP A 124 -15.30 -8.50 -5.79
N ALA A 125 -14.80 -8.41 -4.55
CA ALA A 125 -13.58 -7.68 -4.26
C ALA A 125 -12.36 -8.36 -4.89
N HIS A 126 -11.50 -7.57 -5.54
CA HIS A 126 -10.27 -8.07 -6.14
C HIS A 126 -9.21 -8.31 -5.08
N VAL A 127 -8.56 -9.47 -5.14
CA VAL A 127 -7.43 -9.81 -4.27
C VAL A 127 -6.16 -9.86 -5.11
N VAL A 128 -5.18 -9.04 -4.73
CA VAL A 128 -3.84 -9.05 -5.32
C VAL A 128 -2.81 -9.40 -4.25
N GLU A 129 -1.81 -10.17 -4.65
CA GLU A 129 -0.65 -10.49 -3.82
C GLU A 129 0.54 -9.65 -4.26
N ILE A 130 1.24 -9.06 -3.29
CA ILE A 130 2.55 -8.44 -3.50
C ILE A 130 3.59 -9.27 -2.78
N ARG A 131 4.58 -9.80 -3.50
CA ARG A 131 5.63 -10.65 -2.96
C ARG A 131 7.00 -10.02 -3.14
N SER A 132 7.82 -10.07 -2.08
CA SER A 132 9.15 -9.48 -2.11
C SER A 132 10.11 -10.25 -3.01
N LYS A 133 10.74 -9.54 -3.95
CA LYS A 133 11.91 -10.05 -4.69
C LYS A 133 13.22 -9.72 -3.99
N SER A 134 13.31 -8.56 -3.32
CA SER A 134 14.53 -8.11 -2.63
C SER A 134 14.93 -8.95 -1.42
N THR A 135 14.05 -9.83 -0.94
CA THR A 135 14.34 -10.71 0.21
C THR A 135 14.40 -12.18 -0.15
N VAL A 136 14.43 -12.51 -1.46
CA VAL A 136 14.63 -13.87 -1.95
C VAL A 136 16.05 -14.33 -1.62
N SER A 137 16.17 -15.50 -1.01
CA SER A 137 17.45 -16.13 -0.70
C SER A 137 17.31 -17.65 -0.64
N ARG A 138 18.41 -18.37 -0.44
CA ARG A 138 18.39 -19.84 -0.29
C ARG A 138 17.41 -20.34 0.78
N ASP A 139 17.32 -19.61 1.89
CA ASP A 139 16.45 -19.97 3.01
C ASP A 139 15.00 -19.47 2.83
N TYR A 140 14.79 -18.54 1.89
CA TYR A 140 13.51 -17.90 1.60
C TYR A 140 13.35 -17.76 0.08
N PRO A 141 13.14 -18.87 -0.66
CA PRO A 141 13.07 -18.84 -2.12
C PRO A 141 11.90 -17.98 -2.65
N GLU A 142 10.91 -17.76 -1.81
CA GLU A 142 9.69 -16.99 -2.07
C GLU A 142 9.71 -15.57 -1.44
N GLY A 143 10.86 -15.17 -0.89
CA GLY A 143 11.00 -13.92 -0.13
C GLY A 143 10.55 -14.04 1.33
N LYS A 144 11.02 -13.09 2.15
CA LYS A 144 10.71 -13.01 3.58
C LYS A 144 9.38 -12.36 3.90
N TRP A 145 8.71 -11.78 2.92
CA TRP A 145 7.39 -11.20 3.14
C TRP A 145 6.56 -11.20 1.87
N HIS A 146 5.25 -11.28 2.08
CA HIS A 146 4.24 -10.98 1.06
C HIS A 146 3.07 -10.26 1.74
N MET A 147 2.23 -9.59 0.95
CA MET A 147 0.97 -9.04 1.41
C MET A 147 -0.16 -9.34 0.44
N LEU A 148 -1.37 -9.44 0.98
CA LEU A 148 -2.61 -9.44 0.22
C LEU A 148 -3.29 -8.09 0.39
N LEU A 149 -3.63 -7.46 -0.72
CA LEU A 149 -4.47 -6.27 -0.77
C LEU A 149 -5.83 -6.65 -1.33
N TYR A 150 -6.89 -6.21 -0.65
CA TYR A 150 -8.27 -6.43 -1.06
C TYR A 150 -8.85 -5.10 -1.53
N TYR A 151 -9.15 -5.02 -2.82
CA TYR A 151 -9.65 -3.83 -3.51
C TYR A 151 -11.15 -3.95 -3.80
N HIS A 152 -11.88 -2.86 -3.65
CA HIS A 152 -13.25 -2.74 -4.17
C HIS A 152 -13.51 -1.32 -4.70
N PRO A 153 -14.12 -1.16 -5.89
CA PRO A 153 -14.28 0.14 -6.56
C PRO A 153 -15.17 1.13 -5.82
N SER A 154 -16.03 0.67 -4.90
CA SER A 154 -16.89 1.56 -4.10
C SER A 154 -16.15 2.31 -2.98
N ILE A 155 -14.88 1.98 -2.72
CA ILE A 155 -14.07 2.62 -1.69
C ILE A 155 -13.23 3.70 -2.36
N HIS A 156 -13.26 4.91 -1.81
CA HIS A 156 -12.49 6.03 -2.32
C HIS A 156 -10.97 5.77 -2.25
N SER A 157 -10.20 6.64 -2.93
CA SER A 157 -8.76 6.56 -3.03
C SER A 157 -8.26 5.28 -3.72
N LEU A 158 -7.37 4.51 -3.08
CA LEU A 158 -6.83 3.26 -3.61
C LEU A 158 -7.82 2.10 -3.59
N GLY A 159 -9.00 2.27 -2.98
CA GLY A 159 -10.03 1.24 -2.92
C GLY A 159 -9.70 0.04 -2.04
N VAL A 160 -8.59 0.07 -1.29
CA VAL A 160 -8.12 -1.05 -0.47
C VAL A 160 -8.84 -1.04 0.87
N PHE A 161 -9.78 -1.96 1.14
CA PHE A 161 -10.43 -2.04 2.46
C PHE A 161 -9.74 -2.98 3.43
N ARG A 162 -8.88 -3.87 2.95
CA ARG A 162 -8.23 -4.86 3.80
C ARG A 162 -6.82 -5.12 3.30
N THR A 163 -5.90 -5.23 4.25
CA THR A 163 -4.50 -5.56 4.00
C THR A 163 -4.07 -6.66 4.96
N GLU A 164 -3.48 -7.72 4.44
CA GLU A 164 -2.89 -8.81 5.20
C GLU A 164 -1.39 -8.86 4.88
N ILE A 165 -0.52 -8.68 5.86
CA ILE A 165 0.94 -8.70 5.69
C ILE A 165 1.49 -9.92 6.41
N PHE A 166 2.27 -10.72 5.71
CA PHE A 166 2.88 -11.93 6.25
C PHE A 166 4.40 -11.80 6.21
N TYR A 167 5.04 -12.05 7.34
CA TYR A 167 6.48 -12.16 7.45
C TYR A 167 6.89 -13.61 7.67
N HIS A 168 7.80 -14.08 6.83
CA HIS A 168 8.38 -15.42 6.83
C HIS A 168 9.80 -15.31 7.38
N GLY A 169 9.97 -15.78 8.61
CA GLY A 169 11.25 -15.79 9.28
C GLY A 169 11.22 -16.68 10.50
N LYS A 170 12.31 -16.66 11.29
CA LYS A 170 12.39 -17.38 12.57
C LYS A 170 11.15 -17.12 13.46
N TYR A 171 10.66 -15.89 13.44
CA TYR A 171 9.39 -15.52 14.04
C TYR A 171 8.44 -15.11 12.93
N SER A 172 7.74 -16.08 12.34
CA SER A 172 6.71 -15.79 11.35
C SER A 172 5.51 -15.15 12.02
N TYR A 173 4.97 -14.10 11.42
CA TYR A 173 3.80 -13.38 11.93
C TYR A 173 2.98 -12.77 10.80
N GLU A 174 1.73 -12.49 11.13
CA GLU A 174 0.73 -11.93 10.23
C GLU A 174 0.18 -10.65 10.86
N ILE A 175 -0.06 -9.64 10.03
CA ILE A 175 -0.78 -8.39 10.37
C ILE A 175 -2.04 -8.36 9.51
N VAL A 176 -3.21 -8.33 10.12
CA VAL A 176 -4.48 -8.19 9.43
C VAL A 176 -5.08 -6.83 9.75
N SER A 177 -5.33 -6.02 8.74
CA SER A 177 -5.91 -4.69 8.90
C SER A 177 -7.18 -4.53 8.05
N LYS A 178 -8.14 -3.75 8.57
CA LYS A 178 -9.39 -3.42 7.89
C LYS A 178 -9.64 -1.92 7.94
N LEU A 179 -10.21 -1.36 6.88
CA LEU A 179 -10.72 0.00 6.83
C LEU A 179 -11.78 0.20 7.92
N LYS A 180 -11.75 1.38 8.55
CA LYS A 180 -12.71 1.75 9.60
C LYS A 180 -14.05 2.18 9.04
#